data_AF-A0A3D2RRR1-F1
#
_entry.id   AF-A0A3D2RRR1-F1
#
_cell.length_a   1.000
_cell.length_b   1.000
_cell.length_c   1.000
_cell.angle_alpha   90.00
_cell.angle_beta   90.00
_cell.angle_gamma   90.00
#
_symmetry.space_group_name_H-M   'P 1'
#
loop_
_entity.id
_entity.type
_entity.pdbx_description
1 polymer ?
#
loop_
_entity_poly.entity_id
_entity_poly.type
_entity_poly.pdbx_seq_one_letter_code
_entity_poly.pdbx_strand_id
1 'polypeptide(L)'
;LGINLAFHSYWEAYTSELIAEQMESGNCPGHASEFETAFALAAFPNNVDWENVDYDNAKLTISNPDRAKNDRAYHHEAKLATAEKGQVMIDVAVDWVSERMQNMIQ
;
A
#
# COMPACT_ATOMS: atom_id res chain seq x y z
N LEU A 1 -23.81 25.74 -8.85
CA LEU A 1 -23.59 24.36 -9.34
C LEU A 1 -23.92 23.30 -8.30
N GLY A 2 -23.79 23.55 -6.98
CA GLY A 2 -24.26 22.60 -5.95
C GLY A 2 -23.56 21.25 -5.96
N ILE A 3 -22.34 21.18 -6.50
CA ILE A 3 -21.58 19.94 -6.67
C ILE A 3 -20.84 19.65 -5.36
N ASN A 4 -21.08 18.49 -4.79
CA ASN A 4 -20.34 17.96 -3.64
C ASN A 4 -19.06 17.24 -4.14
N LEU A 5 -17.89 17.67 -3.69
CA LEU A 5 -16.59 17.10 -4.06
C LEU A 5 -15.77 16.83 -2.79
N ALA A 6 -15.25 15.61 -2.67
CA ALA A 6 -14.33 15.20 -1.62
C ALA A 6 -13.14 14.45 -2.23
N PHE A 7 -11.98 14.59 -1.61
CA PHE A 7 -10.74 13.92 -1.99
C PHE A 7 -10.24 13.14 -0.79
N HIS A 8 -10.04 11.84 -0.97
CA HIS A 8 -9.52 10.94 0.04
C HIS A 8 -8.54 9.99 -0.58
N SER A 9 -7.48 9.70 0.17
CA SER A 9 -6.66 8.52 -0.10
C SER A 9 -7.22 7.35 0.69
N TYR A 10 -7.38 6.18 0.07
CA TYR A 10 -8.01 5.03 0.75
C TYR A 10 -7.23 4.55 1.99
N TRP A 11 -5.92 4.84 2.06
CA TRP A 11 -5.08 4.55 3.21
C TRP A 11 -5.30 5.47 4.42
N GLU A 12 -6.11 6.52 4.30
CA GLU A 12 -6.63 7.28 5.46
C GLU A 12 -7.53 6.42 6.36
N ALA A 13 -7.94 5.23 5.90
CA ALA A 13 -8.70 4.25 6.66
C ALA A 13 -7.92 3.57 7.79
N TYR A 14 -6.59 3.57 7.73
CA TYR A 14 -5.78 2.71 8.57
C TYR A 14 -5.32 3.42 9.84
N THR A 15 -5.62 2.81 11.00
CA THR A 15 -5.13 3.31 12.29
C THR A 15 -3.71 2.82 12.55
N SER A 16 -2.99 3.48 13.48
CA SER A 16 -1.67 3.04 13.93
C SER A 16 -1.67 1.61 14.46
N GLU A 17 -2.74 1.20 15.12
CA GLU A 17 -2.90 -0.15 15.69
C GLU A 17 -3.05 -1.18 14.59
N LEU A 18 -3.89 -0.91 13.58
CA LEU A 18 -4.04 -1.79 12.43
C LEU A 18 -2.72 -1.92 11.66
N ILE A 19 -2.00 -0.82 11.45
CA ILE A 19 -0.69 -0.84 10.77
C ILE A 19 0.30 -1.70 11.57
N ALA A 20 0.37 -1.51 12.89
CA ALA A 20 1.26 -2.28 13.75
C ALA A 20 0.91 -3.78 13.80
N GLU A 21 -0.36 -4.12 13.65
CA GLU A 21 -0.83 -5.52 13.62
C GLU A 21 -0.55 -6.20 12.28
N GLN A 22 -0.79 -5.50 11.16
CA GLN A 22 -0.78 -6.10 9.82
C GLN A 22 0.53 -5.91 9.07
N MET A 23 1.30 -4.87 9.36
CA MET A 23 2.53 -4.51 8.63
C MET A 23 3.75 -4.67 9.53
N GLU A 24 4.58 -5.69 9.24
CA GLU A 24 5.82 -5.94 9.98
C GLU A 24 6.84 -4.78 9.80
N SER A 25 6.86 -4.18 8.61
CA SER A 25 7.65 -2.99 8.31
C SER A 25 7.18 -1.74 9.04
N GLY A 26 5.92 -1.71 9.47
CA GLY A 26 5.24 -0.50 9.95
C GLY A 26 5.09 0.61 8.91
N ASN A 27 5.45 0.35 7.64
CA ASN A 27 5.49 1.36 6.58
C ASN A 27 4.17 1.40 5.80
N CYS A 28 3.22 2.23 6.28
CA CYS A 28 1.92 2.42 5.65
C CYS A 28 1.47 3.90 5.76
N PRO A 29 1.10 4.57 4.65
CA PRO A 29 1.23 4.08 3.27
C PRO A 29 2.70 3.99 2.85
N GLY A 30 3.10 2.84 2.30
CA GLY A 30 4.46 2.59 1.83
C GLY A 30 4.51 2.33 0.33
N HIS A 31 5.44 2.99 -0.38
CA HIS A 31 5.57 2.88 -1.84
C HIS A 31 6.31 1.60 -2.24
N ALA A 32 5.64 0.73 -3.00
CA ALA A 32 6.12 -0.56 -3.43
C ALA A 32 6.75 -1.39 -2.29
N SER A 33 6.31 -1.16 -1.06
CA SER A 33 6.76 -1.87 0.14
C SER A 33 5.75 -2.97 0.50
N GLU A 34 5.80 -3.45 1.75
CA GLU A 34 4.89 -4.48 2.27
C GLU A 34 3.42 -4.16 1.99
N PHE A 35 2.99 -2.92 2.24
CA PHE A 35 1.59 -2.52 2.12
C PHE A 35 1.04 -2.65 0.69
N GLU A 36 1.62 -1.94 -0.28
CA GLU A 36 1.15 -1.98 -1.68
C GLU A 36 1.30 -3.37 -2.29
N THR A 37 2.35 -4.11 -1.91
CA THR A 37 2.57 -5.48 -2.40
C THR A 37 1.55 -6.46 -1.81
N ALA A 38 1.20 -6.33 -0.53
CA ALA A 38 0.17 -7.16 0.10
C ALA A 38 -1.18 -6.92 -0.56
N PHE A 39 -1.54 -5.65 -0.78
CA PHE A 39 -2.73 -5.27 -1.51
C PHE A 39 -2.76 -5.90 -2.92
N ALA A 40 -1.66 -5.81 -3.67
CA ALA A 40 -1.55 -6.38 -5.01
C ALA A 40 -1.65 -7.92 -5.00
N LEU A 41 -1.03 -8.60 -4.03
CA LEU A 41 -1.14 -10.06 -3.87
C LEU A 41 -2.58 -10.51 -3.61
N ALA A 42 -3.35 -9.74 -2.85
CA ALA A 42 -4.75 -10.05 -2.56
C ALA A 42 -5.66 -9.82 -3.77
N ALA A 43 -5.54 -8.66 -4.43
CA ALA A 43 -6.44 -8.27 -5.51
C ALA A 43 -6.05 -8.87 -6.88
N PHE A 44 -4.75 -8.98 -7.15
CA PHE A 44 -4.19 -9.33 -8.45
C PHE A 44 -2.96 -10.25 -8.30
N PRO A 45 -3.12 -11.47 -7.72
CA PRO A 45 -1.99 -12.33 -7.36
C PRO A 45 -1.06 -12.66 -8.54
N ASN A 46 -1.59 -12.76 -9.75
CA ASN A 46 -0.81 -13.08 -10.96
C ASN A 46 0.02 -11.89 -11.49
N ASN A 47 -0.11 -10.71 -10.90
CA ASN A 47 0.58 -9.48 -11.32
C ASN A 47 1.75 -9.13 -10.39
N VAL A 48 1.98 -9.94 -9.35
CA VAL A 48 3.15 -9.80 -8.47
C VAL A 48 4.10 -10.93 -8.79
N ASP A 49 5.30 -10.59 -9.23
CA ASP A 49 6.32 -11.56 -9.62
C ASP A 49 7.67 -11.17 -9.03
N TRP A 50 8.38 -12.19 -8.54
CA TRP A 50 9.73 -12.09 -7.99
C TRP A 50 10.78 -12.70 -8.92
N GLU A 51 10.35 -13.45 -9.93
CA GLU A 51 11.25 -14.14 -10.82
C GLU A 51 12.13 -13.15 -11.59
N ASN A 52 13.44 -13.37 -11.55
CA ASN A 52 14.44 -12.53 -12.24
C ASN A 52 14.47 -11.05 -11.78
N VAL A 53 13.88 -10.74 -10.62
CA VAL A 53 13.98 -9.41 -10.01
C VAL A 53 15.25 -9.31 -9.16
N ASP A 54 16.32 -8.75 -9.75
CA ASP A 54 17.55 -8.39 -9.04
C ASP A 54 17.56 -6.88 -8.70
N TYR A 55 16.76 -6.53 -7.68
CA TYR A 55 16.66 -5.12 -7.29
C TYR A 55 17.95 -4.62 -6.66
N ASP A 56 18.67 -5.44 -5.91
CA ASP A 56 19.89 -5.07 -5.18
C ASP A 56 20.99 -4.59 -6.13
N ASN A 57 21.09 -5.18 -7.32
CA ASN A 57 22.03 -4.73 -8.35
C ASN A 57 21.42 -3.79 -9.40
N ALA A 58 20.12 -3.47 -9.31
CA ALA A 58 19.48 -2.56 -10.24
C ALA A 58 20.10 -1.15 -10.19
N LYS A 59 20.28 -0.55 -11.37
CA LYS A 59 20.71 0.85 -11.49
C LYS A 59 19.52 1.76 -11.24
N LEU A 60 19.45 2.33 -10.03
CA LEU A 60 18.45 3.34 -9.70
C LEU A 60 18.82 4.68 -10.35
N THR A 61 17.87 5.30 -11.05
CA THR A 61 18.02 6.65 -11.64
C THR A 61 17.34 7.73 -10.80
N ILE A 62 17.07 7.43 -9.53
CA ILE A 62 16.45 8.35 -8.58
C ILE A 62 17.48 9.44 -8.23
N SER A 63 17.14 10.69 -8.52
CA SER A 63 18.05 11.84 -8.34
C SER A 63 18.33 12.18 -6.87
N ASN A 64 17.39 11.87 -5.99
CA ASN A 64 17.55 12.06 -4.56
C ASN A 64 18.20 10.80 -3.93
N PRO A 65 19.38 10.91 -3.31
CA PRO A 65 20.11 9.76 -2.77
C PRO A 65 19.39 9.09 -1.59
N ASP A 66 18.70 9.84 -0.74
CA ASP A 66 17.93 9.28 0.38
C ASP A 66 16.73 8.48 -0.14
N ARG A 67 16.07 8.98 -1.19
CA ARG A 67 14.99 8.22 -1.86
C ARG A 67 15.52 6.95 -2.52
N ALA A 68 16.68 7.01 -3.18
CA ALA A 68 17.29 5.82 -3.77
C ALA A 68 17.64 4.76 -2.70
N LYS A 69 18.10 5.19 -1.52
CA LYS A 69 18.35 4.29 -0.41
C LYS A 69 17.06 3.67 0.14
N ASN A 70 16.04 4.50 0.37
CA ASN A 70 14.75 4.05 0.91
C ASN A 70 14.04 3.09 -0.05
N ASP A 71 14.12 3.35 -1.35
CA ASP A 71 13.50 2.53 -2.39
C ASP A 71 14.03 1.08 -2.40
N ARG A 72 15.32 0.87 -2.12
CA ARG A 72 15.86 -0.48 -1.86
C ARG A 72 15.29 -1.11 -0.60
N ALA A 73 15.17 -0.34 0.48
CA ALA A 73 14.56 -0.83 1.72
C ALA A 73 13.10 -1.27 1.48
N TYR A 74 12.34 -0.51 0.69
CA TYR A 74 10.97 -0.86 0.33
C TYR A 74 10.88 -2.16 -0.46
N HIS A 75 11.81 -2.42 -1.40
CA HIS A 75 11.87 -3.72 -2.08
C HIS A 75 12.05 -4.89 -1.10
N HIS A 76 12.83 -4.71 -0.04
CA HIS A 76 13.00 -5.74 0.98
C HIS A 76 11.74 -5.89 1.84
N GLU A 77 11.12 -4.79 2.24
CA GLU A 77 9.84 -4.78 2.97
C GLU A 77 8.71 -5.44 2.18
N ALA A 78 8.70 -5.28 0.85
CA ALA A 78 7.71 -5.90 -0.03
C ALA A 78 7.68 -7.43 0.07
N LYS A 79 8.80 -8.06 0.48
CA LYS A 79 8.87 -9.52 0.68
C LYS A 79 8.19 -9.99 1.97
N LEU A 80 7.80 -9.07 2.86
CA LEU A 80 7.01 -9.36 4.06
C LEU A 80 5.51 -9.44 3.76
N ALA A 81 5.10 -9.06 2.54
CA ALA A 81 3.73 -9.02 2.11
C ALA A 81 3.12 -10.43 1.95
N THR A 82 1.85 -10.55 2.33
CA THR A 82 1.03 -11.73 2.02
C THR A 82 -0.35 -11.30 1.51
N ALA A 83 -1.04 -12.20 0.81
CA ALA A 83 -2.40 -11.94 0.33
C ALA A 83 -3.38 -11.75 1.50
N GLU A 84 -3.18 -12.44 2.63
CA GLU A 84 -4.03 -12.31 3.82
C GLU A 84 -3.93 -10.92 4.44
N LYS A 85 -2.70 -10.41 4.62
CA LYS A 85 -2.47 -9.02 5.05
C LYS A 85 -3.17 -8.05 4.09
N GLY A 86 -3.02 -8.28 2.78
CA GLY A 86 -3.65 -7.47 1.74
C GLY A 86 -5.17 -7.44 1.85
N GLN A 87 -5.80 -8.60 2.06
CA GLN A 87 -7.26 -8.70 2.15
C GLN A 87 -7.80 -7.90 3.34
N VAL A 88 -7.15 -8.00 4.51
CA VAL A 88 -7.54 -7.20 5.70
C VAL A 88 -7.49 -5.70 5.38
N MET A 89 -6.43 -5.24 4.73
CA MET A 89 -6.26 -3.83 4.36
C MET A 89 -7.28 -3.38 3.31
N ILE A 90 -7.64 -4.25 2.35
CA ILE A 90 -8.68 -3.99 1.35
C ILE A 90 -10.04 -3.82 2.03
N ASP A 91 -10.42 -4.75 2.91
CA ASP A 91 -11.73 -4.74 3.56
C ASP A 91 -11.94 -3.45 4.37
N VAL A 92 -10.95 -3.06 5.18
CA VAL A 92 -10.99 -1.82 5.96
C VAL A 92 -11.11 -0.58 5.07
N ALA A 93 -10.36 -0.53 3.97
CA ALA A 93 -10.42 0.60 3.04
C ALA A 93 -11.77 0.68 2.32
N VAL A 94 -12.33 -0.46 1.89
CA VAL A 94 -13.62 -0.53 1.21
C VAL A 94 -14.74 -0.06 2.12
N ASP A 95 -14.79 -0.53 3.37
CA ASP A 95 -15.80 -0.10 4.35
C ASP A 95 -15.71 1.41 4.60
N TRP A 96 -14.50 1.92 4.81
CA TRP A 96 -14.26 3.32 5.12
C TRP A 96 -14.58 4.28 3.97
N VAL A 97 -14.28 3.88 2.72
CA VAL A 97 -14.63 4.65 1.51
C VAL A 97 -16.14 4.61 1.29
N SER A 98 -16.76 3.45 1.50
CA SER A 98 -18.21 3.28 1.35
C SER A 98 -18.99 4.18 2.31
N GLU A 99 -18.55 4.28 3.57
CA GLU A 99 -19.14 5.18 4.57
C GLU A 99 -19.08 6.65 4.12
N ARG A 100 -17.94 7.10 3.59
CA ARG A 100 -17.79 8.47 3.07
C ARG A 100 -18.70 8.75 1.91
N MET A 101 -18.78 7.82 0.95
CA MET A 101 -19.69 7.95 -0.17
C MET A 101 -21.14 8.05 0.29
N GLN A 102 -21.56 7.24 1.28
CA GLN A 102 -22.90 7.32 1.84
C GLN A 102 -23.18 8.69 2.49
N ASN A 103 -22.23 9.22 3.27
CA ASN A 103 -22.36 10.54 3.91
C ASN A 103 -22.41 11.70 2.91
N MET A 104 -21.92 11.51 1.68
CA MET A 104 -22.00 12.51 0.61
C MET A 104 -23.33 12.51 -0.15
N ILE A 105 -24.09 11.40 -0.08
CA ILE A 105 -25.35 11.18 -0.81
C ILE A 105 -26.57 11.51 0.05
N GLN A 106 -26.44 11.43 1.38
CA GLN A 106 -27.49 11.83 2.34
C GLN A 106 -27.70 13.35 2.36
#